data_AF-A0A1X0S7X1-F1
#
_entry.id   AF-A0A1X0S7X1-F1
#
_cell.length_a   1.000
_cell.length_b   1.000
_cell.length_c   1.000
_cell.angle_alpha   90.00
_cell.angle_beta   90.00
_cell.angle_gamma   90.00
#
_symmetry.space_group_name_H-M   'P 1'
#
loop_
_entity.id
_entity.type
_entity.pdbx_description
1 polymer ?
#
loop_
_entity_poly.entity_id
_entity_poly.type
_entity_poly.pdbx_seq_one_letter_code
_entity_poly.pdbx_strand_id
1 'polypeptide(L)'
;MGMNKRVIQLLWSPHHETILGTVRNDRRVCVWRDLSNIEHGDELLFVHSGHTNELSDFGWNPAEPWMIVSCGENNVLQTCQTD
;
A
#
# COMPACT_ATOMS: atom_id res chain seq x y z
N MET A 1 -14.05 0.77 21.70
CA MET A 1 -12.96 1.76 21.75
C MET A 1 -12.30 1.75 20.39
N GLY A 2 -12.70 2.65 19.49
CA GLY A 2 -12.20 2.66 18.11
C GLY A 2 -10.73 3.04 18.11
N MET A 3 -9.84 2.08 17.90
CA MET A 3 -8.42 2.39 17.69
C MET A 3 -8.32 3.31 16.47
N ASN A 4 -7.73 4.48 16.68
CA ASN A 4 -7.49 5.48 15.64
C ASN A 4 -6.61 4.82 14.56
N LYS A 5 -7.15 4.70 13.33
CA LYS A 5 -6.44 4.05 12.22
C LYS A 5 -5.39 5.00 11.69
N ARG A 6 -4.13 4.73 12.02
CA ARG A 6 -2.98 5.59 11.70
C ARG A 6 -2.28 5.07 10.45
N VAL A 7 -2.00 5.98 9.52
CA VAL A 7 -1.04 5.72 8.44
C VAL A 7 0.36 5.73 9.05
N ILE A 8 1.10 4.64 8.90
CA ILE A 8 2.45 4.51 9.46
C ILE A 8 3.53 4.89 8.45
N GLN A 9 3.23 4.73 7.15
CA GLN A 9 4.16 5.00 6.07
C GLN A 9 3.40 5.28 4.78
N LEU A 10 4.02 6.10 3.93
CA LEU A 10 3.56 6.39 2.58
C LEU A 10 4.77 6.48 1.64
N LEU A 11 4.64 5.93 0.43
CA LEU A 11 5.68 5.97 -0.60
C LEU A 11 5.04 6.12 -1.97
N TRP A 12 5.52 7.07 -2.76
CA TRP A 12 5.18 7.19 -4.17
C TRP A 12 5.76 6.01 -4.96
N SER A 13 5.05 5.56 -5.99
CA SER A 13 5.57 4.54 -6.90
C SER A 13 6.78 5.10 -7.65
N PRO A 14 7.89 4.34 -7.76
CA PRO A 14 9.04 4.77 -8.55
C PRO A 14 8.77 4.69 -10.07
N HIS A 15 7.69 4.02 -10.47
CA HIS A 15 7.33 3.79 -11.88
C HIS A 15 6.20 4.71 -12.37
N HIS A 16 5.35 5.21 -11.48
CA HIS A 16 4.17 5.98 -11.83
C HIS A 16 3.99 7.19 -10.91
N GLU A 17 4.08 8.39 -11.47
CA GLU A 17 4.04 9.65 -10.72
C GLU A 17 2.73 9.88 -9.94
N THR A 18 1.62 9.32 -10.41
CA THR A 18 0.29 9.50 -9.83
C THR A 18 -0.09 8.40 -8.83
N ILE A 19 0.80 7.43 -8.57
CA ILE A 19 0.48 6.25 -7.76
C ILE A 19 1.14 6.35 -6.38
N LEU A 20 0.32 6.23 -5.34
CA LEU A 20 0.73 6.31 -3.95
C LEU A 20 0.44 4.99 -3.21
N GLY A 21 1.45 4.44 -2.56
CA GLY A 21 1.30 3.32 -1.63
C GLY A 21 1.24 3.83 -0.19
N THR A 22 0.33 3.29 0.62
CA THR A 22 0.21 3.63 2.04
C THR A 22 0.06 2.37 2.89
N VAL A 23 0.62 2.42 4.10
CA VAL A 23 0.46 1.36 5.09
C VAL A 23 -0.24 1.89 6.31
N ARG A 24 -1.14 1.07 6.86
CA ARG A 24 -1.95 1.42 8.02
C ARG A 24 -1.78 0.38 9.12
N ASN A 25 -1.92 0.81 10.37
CA ASN A 25 -1.94 -0.09 11.53
C ASN A 25 -3.19 -1.00 11.59
N ASP A 26 -4.06 -1.00 10.56
CA ASP A 26 -5.14 -1.96 10.39
C ASP A 26 -4.77 -3.13 9.46
N ARG A 27 -3.46 -3.40 9.32
CA ARG A 27 -2.87 -4.55 8.60
C ARG A 27 -3.07 -4.50 7.08
N ARG A 28 -3.29 -3.29 6.56
CA ARG A 28 -3.59 -3.06 5.15
C ARG A 28 -2.51 -2.22 4.51
N VAL A 29 -2.19 -2.60 3.28
CA VAL A 29 -1.54 -1.72 2.31
C VAL A 29 -2.60 -1.27 1.33
N CYS A 30 -2.72 0.04 1.11
CA CYS A 30 -3.62 0.60 0.11
C CYS A 30 -2.80 1.27 -0.99
N VAL A 31 -3.18 1.01 -2.24
CA VAL A 31 -2.63 1.69 -3.43
C VAL A 31 -3.67 2.64 -3.98
N TRP A 32 -3.26 3.89 -4.13
CA TRP A 32 -4.10 4.99 -4.55
C TRP A 32 -3.61 5.59 -5.85
N ARG A 33 -4.52 6.23 -6.57
CA ARG A 33 -4.23 7.04 -7.76
C ARG A 33 -4.71 8.48 -7.53
N ASP A 34 -3.87 9.44 -7.89
CA ASP A 34 -4.28 10.84 -7.97
C ASP A 34 -5.33 11.04 -9.07
N LEU A 35 -6.47 11.63 -8.71
CA LEU A 35 -7.57 11.98 -9.61
C LEU A 35 -7.47 13.38 -10.21
N SER A 36 -6.45 14.16 -9.86
CA SER A 36 -6.28 15.53 -10.37
C SER A 36 -6.36 15.63 -11.91
N ASN A 37 -6.08 14.54 -12.64
CA ASN A 37 -6.09 14.46 -14.10
C ASN A 37 -7.10 13.47 -14.70
N ILE A 38 -8.08 12.96 -13.95
CA ILE A 38 -9.04 11.95 -14.47
C ILE A 38 -10.47 12.27 -14.03
N GLU A 39 -11.37 12.49 -14.99
CA GLU A 39 -12.76 12.86 -14.69
C GLU A 39 -13.59 11.71 -14.09
N HIS A 40 -13.15 10.47 -14.24
CA HIS A 40 -13.91 9.26 -13.87
C HIS A 40 -12.96 8.15 -13.37
N GLY A 41 -13.17 7.65 -12.15
CA GLY A 41 -12.43 6.52 -11.57
C GLY A 41 -12.39 6.55 -10.04
N ASP A 42 -12.07 5.41 -9.43
CA ASP A 42 -11.85 5.31 -7.98
C ASP A 42 -10.41 5.72 -7.62
N GLU A 43 -10.26 6.53 -6.56
CA GLU A 43 -8.93 6.88 -6.00
C GLU A 43 -8.22 5.66 -5.43
N LEU A 44 -8.97 4.69 -4.90
CA LEU A 44 -8.43 3.47 -4.32
C LEU A 44 -8.40 2.37 -5.38
N LEU A 45 -7.20 2.03 -5.86
CA LEU A 45 -7.03 0.99 -6.86
C LEU A 45 -6.99 -0.40 -6.25
N PHE A 46 -6.30 -0.55 -5.10
CA PHE A 46 -6.02 -1.87 -4.54
C PHE A 46 -5.88 -1.84 -3.02
N VAL A 47 -6.26 -2.94 -2.37
CA VAL A 47 -6.07 -3.17 -0.94
C VAL A 47 -5.44 -4.54 -0.70
N HIS A 48 -4.17 -4.56 -0.30
CA HIS A 48 -3.53 -5.76 0.23
C HIS A 48 -3.95 -5.96 1.68
N SER A 49 -4.59 -7.07 1.99
CA SER A 49 -5.05 -7.41 3.35
C SER A 49 -4.68 -8.84 3.76
N GLY A 50 -3.59 -9.37 3.20
CA GLY A 50 -3.10 -10.73 3.48
C GLY A 50 -2.35 -10.90 4.81
N HIS A 51 -2.06 -9.81 5.54
CA HIS A 51 -1.36 -9.87 6.81
C HIS A 51 -2.30 -10.16 7.98
N THR A 52 -1.87 -11.05 8.86
CA THR A 52 -2.62 -11.40 10.08
C THR A 52 -2.24 -10.54 11.28
N ASN A 53 -1.15 -9.78 11.20
CA ASN A 53 -0.67 -8.86 12.24
C ASN A 53 -0.45 -7.43 11.70
N GLU A 54 -0.19 -6.47 12.59
CA GLU A 54 0.19 -5.11 12.21
C GLU A 54 1.43 -5.11 11.32
N LEU A 55 1.46 -4.13 10.43
CA LEU A 55 2.55 -3.95 9.48
C LEU A 55 3.61 -3.05 10.12
N SER A 56 4.88 -3.36 9.89
CA SER A 56 6.03 -2.58 10.35
C SER A 56 6.64 -1.72 9.24
N ASP A 57 6.66 -2.21 8.00
CA ASP A 57 7.27 -1.54 6.86
C ASP A 57 6.68 -2.01 5.51
N PHE A 58 6.93 -1.23 4.46
CA PHE A 58 6.51 -1.46 3.09
C PHE A 58 7.48 -0.85 2.09
N GLY A 59 7.59 -1.47 0.91
CA GLY A 59 8.37 -0.94 -0.19
C GLY A 59 7.80 -1.31 -1.55
N TRP A 60 7.96 -0.38 -2.51
CA TRP A 60 7.79 -0.68 -3.94
C TRP A 60 9.00 -1.44 -4.47
N ASN A 61 8.77 -2.39 -5.37
CA ASN A 61 9.85 -3.00 -6.13
C ASN A 61 10.37 -2.01 -7.19
N PRO A 62 11.63 -1.56 -7.14
CA PRO A 62 12.17 -0.65 -8.15
C PRO A 62 12.44 -1.32 -9.50
N ALA A 63 12.49 -2.66 -9.55
CA ALA A 63 12.76 -3.41 -10.78
C ALA A 63 11.49 -3.82 -11.52
N GLU A 64 10.40 -4.12 -10.80
CA GLU A 64 9.14 -4.57 -11.39
C GLU A 64 7.97 -3.65 -11.02
N PRO A 65 7.32 -3.01 -12.02
CA PRO A 65 6.11 -2.22 -11.80
C PRO A 65 5.01 -3.02 -11.11
N TRP A 66 4.19 -2.32 -10.30
CA TRP A 66 3.04 -2.91 -9.58
C TRP A 66 3.37 -4.02 -8.58
N MET A 67 4.65 -4.24 -8.29
CA MET A 67 5.06 -5.15 -7.24
C MET A 67 5.44 -4.41 -5.97
N ILE A 68 4.96 -4.93 -4.85
CA ILE A 68 5.23 -4.41 -3.51
C ILE A 68 5.71 -5.51 -2.58
N VAL A 69 6.43 -5.11 -1.54
CA VAL A 69 6.73 -5.95 -0.37
C VAL A 69 6.20 -5.27 0.89
N SER A 70 5.72 -6.07 1.84
CA SER A 70 5.25 -5.60 3.14
C SER A 70 5.69 -6.55 4.25
N CYS A 71 6.08 -5.98 5.39
CA CYS A 71 6.56 -6.70 6.56
C CYS A 71 5.53 -6.62 7.70
N GLY A 72 5.13 -7.78 8.23
CA GLY A 72 4.30 -7.88 9.43
C GLY A 72 5.15 -8.04 10.68
N GLU A 73 4.66 -7.55 11.83
CA GLU A 73 5.34 -7.69 13.12
C GLU A 73 5.46 -9.13 13.62
N ASN A 74 4.77 -10.08 12.97
CA ASN A 74 4.87 -11.51 13.23
C ASN A 74 5.95 -12.22 12.38
N ASN A 75 6.98 -11.49 11.93
CA ASN A 75 8.08 -12.00 11.11
C ASN A 75 7.64 -12.55 9.73
N VAL A 76 6.52 -12.05 9.20
CA VAL A 76 6.02 -12.45 7.88
C VAL A 76 6.32 -11.34 6.86
N LEU A 77 7.01 -11.70 5.79
CA LEU A 77 7.17 -10.87 4.61
C LEU A 77 6.23 -11.37 3.51
N GLN A 78 5.55 -10.46 2.84
CA GLN A 78 4.69 -10.78 1.69
C GLN A 78 5.04 -9.89 0.51
N THR A 79 5.23 -10.50 -0.65
CA THR A 79 5.25 -9.82 -1.94
C THR A 79 3.85 -9.89 -2.55
N CYS A 80 3.39 -8.80 -3.16
CA CYS A 80 2.09 -8.73 -3.81
C CYS A 80 2.21 -7.98 -5.13
N GLN A 81 1.55 -8.51 -6.16
CA GLN A 81 1.34 -7.84 -7.43
C GLN A 81 -0.03 -7.16 -7.39
N THR A 82 -0.07 -5.87 -7.72
CA THR A 82 -1.26 -5.03 -7.71
C THR A 82 -1.73 -4.81 -9.15
N ASP A 83 -2.41 -5.80 -9.72
CA ASP A 83 -2.98 -5.72 -11.07
C ASP A 83 -4.16 -4.73 -11.17
#